data_AF-A0A6M0BRP6-F1
#
_entry.id   AF-A0A6M0BRP6-F1
#
_cell.length_a   1.000
_cell.length_b   1.000
_cell.length_c   1.000
_cell.angle_alpha   90.00
_cell.angle_beta   90.00
_cell.angle_gamma   90.00
#
_symmetry.space_group_name_H-M   'P 1'
#
loop_
_entity.id
_entity.type
_entity.pdbx_description
1 polymer ?
#
loop_
_entity_poly.entity_id
_entity_poly.type
_entity_poly.pdbx_seq_one_letter_code
_entity_poly.pdbx_strand_id
1 'polypeptide(L)'
;MKTTQEPRQKQSRYRGLTQAEVETNRQKYGSNLLTPPKRSPWWKLWLEKFDDPVIRILIIAAVIAITVGIFEGNYVEGLGIIAAIILATSVAFLNEYKASKEFDILNQVNDEIPIAVIRDNKVTTVPKKDLVVGDIVLIETGDEIAADGQVLEAVSLQV
;
A
#
# COMPACT_ATOMS: atom_id res chain seq x y z
N MET A 1 33.73 -29.02 -32.17
CA MET A 1 33.97 -29.06 -30.71
C MET A 1 33.16 -27.96 -30.06
N LYS A 2 32.00 -28.28 -29.48
CA LYS A 2 31.25 -27.35 -28.62
C LYS A 2 31.75 -27.59 -27.20
N THR A 3 32.46 -26.62 -26.65
CA THR A 3 32.94 -26.64 -25.27
C THR A 3 31.74 -26.50 -24.34
N THR A 4 31.38 -27.58 -23.68
CA THR A 4 30.47 -27.60 -22.53
C THR A 4 31.11 -26.74 -21.44
N GLN A 5 30.58 -25.55 -21.19
CA GLN A 5 30.96 -24.76 -20.03
C GLN A 5 30.15 -25.26 -18.83
N GLU A 6 30.84 -25.88 -17.88
CA GLU A 6 30.28 -26.20 -16.56
C GLU A 6 29.86 -24.90 -15.84
N PRO A 7 28.75 -24.89 -15.10
CA PRO A 7 28.35 -23.72 -14.33
C PRO A 7 29.34 -23.51 -13.17
N ARG A 8 30.24 -22.54 -13.34
CA ARG A 8 31.10 -22.02 -12.27
C ARG A 8 30.20 -21.54 -11.12
N GLN A 9 30.16 -22.28 -10.02
CA GLN A 9 29.57 -21.78 -8.78
C GLN A 9 30.38 -20.58 -8.31
N LYS A 10 29.87 -19.36 -8.57
CA LYS A 10 30.43 -18.13 -8.03
C LYS A 10 30.33 -18.19 -6.51
N GLN A 11 31.43 -18.52 -5.82
CA GLN A 11 31.55 -18.17 -4.41
C GLN A 11 31.41 -16.66 -4.31
N SER A 12 30.34 -16.18 -3.65
CA SER A 12 30.18 -14.76 -3.44
C SER A 12 31.32 -14.27 -2.57
N ARG A 13 32.03 -13.22 -3.02
CA ARG A 13 33.07 -12.54 -2.22
C ARG A 13 32.55 -12.09 -0.86
N TYR A 14 31.25 -11.83 -0.77
CA TYR A 14 30.54 -11.43 0.43
C TYR A 14 29.85 -12.63 1.08
N ARG A 15 29.89 -12.67 2.42
CA ARG A 15 29.16 -13.67 3.22
C ARG A 15 27.67 -13.37 3.34
N GLY A 16 27.30 -12.09 3.32
CA GLY A 16 25.94 -11.68 3.69
C GLY A 16 25.64 -11.93 5.18
N LEU A 17 24.37 -11.79 5.55
CA LEU A 17 23.91 -12.05 6.91
C LEU A 17 23.64 -13.54 7.13
N THR A 18 23.85 -14.01 8.37
CA THR A 18 23.34 -15.31 8.83
C THR A 18 21.87 -15.23 9.24
N GLN A 19 21.18 -16.37 9.28
CA GLN A 19 19.79 -16.40 9.81
C GLN A 19 19.66 -15.78 11.21
N ALA A 20 20.64 -16.00 12.09
CA ALA A 20 20.62 -15.43 13.44
C ALA A 20 20.78 -13.90 13.43
N GLU A 21 21.64 -13.36 12.56
CA GLU A 21 21.79 -11.92 12.38
C GLU A 21 20.56 -11.29 11.72
N VAL A 22 19.92 -11.98 10.77
CA VAL A 22 18.67 -11.54 10.16
C VAL A 22 17.59 -11.38 11.22
N GLU A 23 17.40 -12.38 12.07
CA GLU A 23 16.42 -12.33 13.15
C GLU A 23 16.74 -11.23 14.17
N THR A 24 18.02 -11.08 14.52
CA THR A 24 18.47 -10.00 15.43
C THR A 24 18.18 -8.62 14.84
N ASN A 25 18.48 -8.40 13.56
CA ASN A 25 18.24 -7.13 12.88
C ASN A 25 16.73 -6.87 12.70
N ARG A 26 15.95 -7.91 12.43
CA ARG A 26 14.48 -7.83 12.34
C ARG A 26 13.86 -7.39 13.67
N GLN A 27 14.33 -7.93 14.78
CA GLN A 27 13.86 -7.52 16.12
C GLN A 27 14.29 -6.09 16.47
N LYS A 28 15.50 -5.69 16.05
CA LYS A 28 16.06 -4.37 16.38
C LYS A 28 15.51 -3.23 15.52
N TYR A 29 15.33 -3.46 14.22
CA TYR A 29 14.99 -2.42 13.23
C TYR A 29 13.60 -2.60 12.61
N GLY A 30 12.96 -3.75 12.81
CA GLY A 30 11.68 -4.10 12.19
C GLY A 30 11.81 -4.75 10.82
N SER A 31 10.66 -5.02 10.21
CA SER A 31 10.51 -5.53 8.84
C SER A 31 10.48 -4.38 7.84
N ASN A 32 10.83 -4.67 6.57
CA ASN A 32 10.72 -3.72 5.47
C ASN A 32 9.26 -3.59 4.97
N LEU A 33 8.35 -3.22 5.87
CA LEU A 33 6.93 -3.01 5.58
C LEU A 33 6.55 -1.55 5.85
N LEU A 34 5.83 -0.96 4.90
CA LEU A 34 5.19 0.33 5.15
C LEU A 34 4.09 0.14 6.19
N THR A 35 4.17 0.92 7.28
CA THR A 35 3.15 0.84 8.34
C THR A 35 1.81 1.31 7.78
N PRO A 36 0.77 0.45 7.73
CA PRO A 36 -0.51 0.88 7.21
C PRO A 36 -1.12 1.92 8.17
N PRO A 37 -1.78 2.96 7.64
CA PRO A 37 -2.46 3.93 8.48
C PRO A 37 -3.54 3.25 9.33
N LYS A 38 -3.75 3.75 10.56
CA LYS A 38 -4.80 3.23 11.43
C LYS A 38 -6.16 3.40 10.75
N ARG A 39 -6.86 2.30 10.50
CA ARG A 39 -8.18 2.33 9.87
C ARG A 39 -9.23 2.84 10.85
N SER A 40 -9.89 3.94 10.51
CA SER A 40 -11.13 4.35 11.16
C SER A 40 -12.23 3.31 10.88
N PRO A 41 -13.15 3.07 11.81
CA PRO A 41 -14.27 2.17 11.56
C PRO A 41 -15.17 2.74 10.45
N TRP A 42 -15.82 1.84 9.69
CA TRP A 42 -16.59 2.18 8.49
C TRP A 42 -17.67 3.25 8.74
N TRP A 43 -18.33 3.22 9.90
CA TRP A 43 -19.37 4.18 10.26
C TRP A 43 -18.79 5.59 10.49
N LYS A 44 -17.55 5.68 10.99
CA LYS A 44 -16.87 6.96 11.20
C LYS A 44 -16.49 7.58 9.86
N LEU A 45 -15.92 6.77 8.96
CA LEU A 45 -15.59 7.21 7.60
C LEU A 45 -16.83 7.66 6.81
N TRP A 46 -17.96 6.98 7.02
CA TRP A 46 -19.23 7.37 6.42
C TRP A 46 -19.76 8.69 7.00
N LEU A 47 -19.65 8.89 8.32
CA LEU A 47 -20.02 10.15 8.97
C LEU A 47 -19.13 11.32 8.54
N GLU A 48 -17.84 11.10 8.30
CA GLU A 48 -16.90 12.11 7.78
C GLU A 48 -17.34 12.65 6.40
N LYS A 49 -18.18 11.93 5.64
CA LYS A 49 -18.75 12.48 4.39
C LYS A 49 -19.70 13.66 4.63
N PHE A 50 -20.31 13.76 5.80
CA PHE A 50 -21.14 14.92 6.14
C PHE A 50 -20.32 16.18 6.45
N ASP A 51 -18.99 16.07 6.55
CA ASP A 51 -18.09 17.22 6.62
C ASP A 51 -17.77 17.84 5.25
N ASP A 52 -18.11 17.15 4.16
CA ASP A 52 -17.91 17.65 2.80
C ASP A 52 -18.76 18.91 2.55
N PRO A 53 -18.16 20.04 2.10
CA PRO A 53 -18.88 21.29 1.87
C PRO A 53 -20.05 21.15 0.89
N VAL A 54 -19.94 20.30 -0.14
CA VAL A 54 -21.00 20.06 -1.12
C VAL A 54 -22.16 19.33 -0.45
N ILE A 55 -21.90 18.28 0.32
CA ILE A 55 -22.94 17.56 1.07
C ILE A 55 -23.63 18.50 2.07
N ARG A 56 -22.87 19.35 2.78
CA ARG A 56 -23.45 20.34 3.69
C ARG A 56 -24.39 21.32 2.98
N ILE A 57 -24.00 21.84 1.81
CA ILE A 57 -24.86 22.72 1.00
C ILE A 57 -26.14 21.98 0.60
N LEU A 58 -26.04 20.71 0.17
CA LEU A 58 -27.21 19.90 -0.21
C LEU A 58 -28.14 19.66 0.99
N ILE A 59 -27.60 19.43 2.19
CA ILE A 59 -28.39 19.27 3.41
C ILE A 59 -29.11 20.57 3.76
N ILE A 60 -28.45 21.73 3.65
CA ILE A 60 -29.07 23.04 3.86
C ILE A 60 -30.22 23.24 2.86
N ALA A 61 -30.01 22.93 1.59
CA ALA A 61 -31.05 22.99 0.56
C ALA A 61 -32.23 22.06 0.88
N ALA A 62 -31.97 20.83 1.33
CA ALA A 62 -32.99 19.89 1.76
C ALA A 62 -33.81 20.43 2.94
N VAL A 63 -33.17 21.05 3.94
CA VAL A 63 -33.86 21.65 5.09
C VAL A 63 -34.77 22.81 4.66
N ILE A 64 -34.32 23.67 3.75
CA ILE A 64 -35.13 24.76 3.20
C ILE A 64 -36.35 24.18 2.45
N ALA A 65 -36.13 23.19 1.58
CA ALA A 65 -37.20 22.55 0.80
C ALA A 65 -38.25 21.87 1.69
N ILE A 66 -37.84 21.16 2.74
CA ILE A 66 -38.77 20.55 3.71
C ILE A 66 -39.55 21.63 4.46
N THR A 67 -38.88 22.71 4.88
CA THR A 67 -39.53 23.80 5.61
C THR A 67 -40.62 24.44 4.77
N VAL A 68 -40.32 24.81 3.52
CA VAL A 68 -41.31 25.34 2.56
C VAL A 68 -42.42 24.33 2.29
N GLY A 69 -42.06 23.07 2.05
CA GLY A 69 -43.01 21.99 1.81
C GLY A 69 -43.98 21.73 2.96
N ILE A 70 -43.56 21.93 4.22
CA ILE A 70 -44.46 21.85 5.38
C ILE A 70 -45.49 22.99 5.36
N PHE A 71 -45.08 24.22 5.00
CA PHE A 71 -46.01 25.35 4.87
C PHE A 71 -47.01 25.18 3.72
N GLU A 72 -46.58 24.56 2.62
CA GLU A 72 -47.40 24.31 1.43
C GLU A 72 -48.20 23.00 1.50
N GLY A 73 -47.96 22.17 2.53
CA GLY A 73 -48.59 20.85 2.70
C GLY A 73 -48.02 19.75 1.80
N ASN A 74 -46.89 19.98 1.13
CA ASN A 74 -46.21 19.02 0.26
C ASN A 74 -44.74 18.80 0.68
N TYR A 75 -44.52 17.91 1.64
CA TYR A 75 -43.18 17.56 2.14
C TYR A 75 -42.45 16.47 1.33
N VAL A 76 -43.08 15.96 0.27
CA VAL A 76 -42.57 14.83 -0.53
C VAL A 76 -41.28 15.20 -1.27
N GLU A 77 -41.20 16.43 -1.78
CA GLU A 77 -40.02 16.91 -2.51
C GLU A 77 -38.77 16.94 -1.62
N GLY A 78 -38.90 17.47 -0.40
CA GLY A 78 -37.82 17.50 0.58
C GLY A 78 -37.34 16.10 1.01
N LEU A 79 -38.27 15.15 1.17
CA LEU A 79 -37.92 13.74 1.41
C LEU A 79 -37.15 13.13 0.23
N GLY A 80 -37.53 13.47 -1.01
CA GLY A 80 -36.83 13.03 -2.22
C GLY A 80 -35.37 13.51 -2.24
N ILE A 81 -35.13 14.77 -1.86
CA ILE A 81 -33.77 15.32 -1.80
C ILE A 81 -32.94 14.61 -0.71
N ILE A 82 -33.50 14.40 0.49
CA ILE A 82 -32.81 13.65 1.56
C ILE A 82 -32.46 12.23 1.09
N ALA A 83 -33.42 11.53 0.48
CA ALA A 83 -33.19 10.19 -0.04
C ALA A 83 -32.08 10.17 -1.10
N ALA A 84 -32.07 11.14 -2.01
CA ALA A 84 -31.04 11.29 -3.03
C ALA A 84 -29.65 11.54 -2.40
N ILE A 85 -29.54 12.40 -1.38
CA ILE A 85 -28.29 12.66 -0.67
C ILE A 85 -27.76 11.40 0.00
N ILE A 86 -28.62 10.67 0.72
CA ILE A 86 -28.23 9.43 1.42
C ILE A 86 -27.75 8.38 0.40
N LEU A 87 -28.48 8.20 -0.69
CA LEU A 87 -28.10 7.25 -1.75
C LEU A 87 -26.77 7.63 -2.40
N ALA A 88 -26.61 8.89 -2.82
CA ALA A 88 -25.39 9.37 -3.45
C ALA A 88 -24.18 9.24 -2.52
N THR A 89 -24.32 9.67 -1.25
CA THR A 89 -23.26 9.58 -0.24
C THR A 89 -22.88 8.13 0.04
N SER A 90 -23.86 7.23 0.13
CA SER A 90 -23.61 5.81 0.36
C SER A 90 -22.88 5.16 -0.83
N VAL A 91 -23.27 5.46 -2.07
CA VAL A 91 -22.58 4.98 -3.26
C VAL A 91 -21.15 5.52 -3.33
N ALA A 92 -20.96 6.81 -3.05
CA ALA A 92 -19.63 7.42 -3.01
C ALA A 92 -18.73 6.76 -1.96
N PHE A 93 -19.24 6.55 -0.74
CA PHE A 93 -18.52 5.85 0.33
C PHE A 93 -18.17 4.41 -0.06
N LEU A 94 -19.09 3.67 -0.66
CA LEU A 94 -18.82 2.29 -1.10
C LEU A 94 -17.73 2.24 -2.19
N ASN A 95 -17.73 3.19 -3.12
CA ASN A 95 -16.71 3.28 -4.15
C ASN A 95 -15.34 3.58 -3.57
N GLU A 96 -15.27 4.55 -2.65
CA GLU A 96 -14.02 4.89 -1.97
C GLU A 96 -13.51 3.73 -1.08
N TYR A 97 -14.40 3.07 -0.35
CA TYR A 97 -14.03 1.93 0.49
C TYR A 97 -13.49 0.77 -0.35
N LYS A 98 -14.10 0.49 -1.51
CA LYS A 98 -13.62 -0.51 -2.45
C LYS A 98 -12.25 -0.13 -3.02
N ALA A 99 -12.08 1.12 -3.46
CA ALA A 99 -10.82 1.61 -4.00
C ALA A 99 -9.69 1.52 -2.96
N SER A 100 -9.95 1.91 -1.71
CA SER A 100 -8.98 1.78 -0.62
C SER A 100 -8.58 0.32 -0.38
N LYS A 101 -9.53 -0.63 -0.41
CA LYS A 101 -9.25 -2.05 -0.22
C LYS A 101 -8.41 -2.63 -1.37
N GLU A 102 -8.67 -2.19 -2.60
CA GLU A 102 -7.90 -2.61 -3.76
C GLU A 102 -6.46 -2.10 -3.69
N PHE A 103 -6.26 -0.85 -3.24
CA PHE A 103 -4.95 -0.30 -2.97
C PHE A 103 -4.17 -1.10 -1.90
N ASP A 104 -4.84 -1.55 -0.83
CA ASP A 104 -4.21 -2.40 0.17
C ASP A 104 -3.70 -3.73 -0.42
N ILE A 105 -4.46 -4.33 -1.34
CA ILE A 105 -4.08 -5.58 -2.01
C ILE A 105 -2.86 -5.34 -2.90
N LEU A 106 -2.83 -4.24 -3.65
CA LEU A 106 -1.69 -3.89 -4.49
C LEU A 106 -0.40 -3.71 -3.66
N ASN A 107 -0.49 -3.08 -2.49
CA ASN A 107 0.65 -2.97 -1.58
C ASN A 107 1.12 -4.33 -1.08
N GLN A 108 0.21 -5.25 -0.72
CA GLN A 108 0.59 -6.60 -0.31
C GLN A 108 1.30 -7.37 -1.44
N VAL A 109 0.90 -7.17 -2.69
CA VAL A 109 1.58 -7.77 -3.84
C VAL A 109 3.00 -7.20 -3.99
N ASN A 110 3.18 -5.90 -3.79
CA ASN A 110 4.49 -5.25 -3.80
C ASN A 110 5.41 -5.77 -2.68
N ASP A 111 4.85 -6.02 -1.49
CA ASP A 111 5.59 -6.56 -0.34
C ASP A 111 6.15 -7.98 -0.59
N GLU A 112 5.53 -8.74 -1.50
CA GLU A 112 5.92 -10.11 -1.87
C GLU A 112 6.86 -10.18 -3.09
N ILE A 113 7.29 -9.05 -3.65
CA ILE A 113 8.23 -9.04 -4.77
C ILE A 113 9.53 -9.77 -4.36
N PRO A 114 10.00 -10.75 -5.16
CA PRO A 114 11.21 -11.51 -4.85
C PRO A 114 12.47 -10.67 -5.07
N ILE A 115 13.29 -10.53 -4.03
CA ILE A 115 14.56 -9.79 -4.06
C ILE A 115 15.73 -10.76 -3.86
N ALA A 116 16.72 -10.70 -4.75
CA ALA A 116 17.95 -11.49 -4.66
C ALA A 116 18.89 -10.90 -3.60
N VAL A 117 19.27 -11.70 -2.62
CA VAL A 117 20.17 -11.30 -1.52
C VAL A 117 21.27 -12.33 -1.30
N ILE A 118 22.37 -11.90 -0.69
CA ILE A 118 23.40 -12.81 -0.18
C ILE A 118 23.12 -13.04 1.30
N ARG A 119 22.84 -14.30 1.67
CA ARG A 119 22.72 -14.75 3.07
C ARG A 119 23.42 -16.10 3.22
N ASP A 120 24.07 -16.33 4.36
CA ASP A 120 24.82 -17.58 4.64
C ASP A 120 25.82 -18.00 3.53
N ASN A 121 26.54 -17.04 2.95
CA ASN A 121 27.47 -17.19 1.81
C ASN A 121 26.82 -17.70 0.50
N LYS A 122 25.50 -17.57 0.36
CA LYS A 122 24.77 -18.03 -0.82
C LYS A 122 23.83 -16.94 -1.33
N VAL A 123 23.65 -16.92 -2.64
CA VAL A 123 22.58 -16.13 -3.24
C VAL A 123 21.26 -16.85 -2.98
N THR A 124 20.32 -16.14 -2.38
CA THR A 124 18.97 -16.60 -2.10
C THR A 124 17.97 -15.50 -2.47
N THR A 125 16.70 -15.85 -2.54
CA THR A 125 15.63 -14.91 -2.89
C THR A 125 14.68 -14.83 -1.70
N VAL A 126 14.39 -13.60 -1.28
CA VAL A 126 13.49 -13.33 -0.16
C VAL A 126 12.45 -12.29 -0.59
N PRO A 127 11.23 -12.32 -0.03
CA PRO A 127 10.26 -11.25 -0.24
C PRO A 127 10.82 -9.88 0.15
N LYS A 128 10.41 -8.81 -0.55
CA LYS A 128 10.80 -7.42 -0.26
C LYS A 128 10.57 -7.04 1.20
N LYS A 129 9.46 -7.49 1.79
CA LYS A 129 9.13 -7.28 3.22
C LYS A 129 10.10 -7.93 4.20
N ASP A 130 10.79 -8.98 3.77
CA ASP A 130 11.69 -9.79 4.60
C ASP A 130 13.15 -9.30 4.56
N LEU A 131 13.42 -8.24 3.79
CA LEU A 131 14.67 -7.50 3.86
C LEU A 131 14.85 -6.88 5.24
N VAL A 132 16.09 -6.89 5.71
CA VAL A 132 16.50 -6.29 6.97
C VAL A 132 17.72 -5.40 6.76
N VAL A 133 17.93 -4.46 7.68
CA VAL A 133 19.13 -3.60 7.66
C VAL A 133 20.39 -4.48 7.66
N GLY A 134 21.29 -4.23 6.71
CA GLY A 134 22.54 -4.97 6.56
C GLY A 134 22.50 -6.13 5.55
N ASP A 135 21.34 -6.42 4.94
CA ASP A 135 21.29 -7.33 3.79
C ASP A 135 22.15 -6.80 2.64
N ILE A 136 22.76 -7.74 1.91
CA ILE A 136 23.46 -7.44 0.66
C ILE A 136 22.55 -7.87 -0.49
N VAL A 137 22.00 -6.89 -1.20
CA VAL A 137 21.08 -7.09 -2.31
C VAL A 137 21.86 -7.16 -3.63
N LEU A 138 21.49 -8.08 -4.51
CA LEU A 138 21.93 -8.08 -5.90
C LEU A 138 20.87 -7.37 -6.73
N ILE A 139 21.29 -6.41 -7.54
CA ILE A 139 20.42 -5.62 -8.40
C ILE A 139 20.90 -5.82 -9.84
N GLU A 140 19.98 -6.23 -10.71
CA GLU A 140 20.18 -6.34 -12.15
C GLU A 140 19.44 -5.22 -12.89
N THR A 141 19.76 -5.05 -14.17
CA THR A 141 19.11 -4.04 -15.00
C THR A 141 17.61 -4.33 -15.11
N GLY A 142 16.80 -3.39 -14.67
CA GLY A 142 15.34 -3.49 -14.68
C GLY A 142 14.72 -3.84 -13.32
N ASP A 143 15.54 -4.16 -12.32
CA ASP A 143 15.07 -4.39 -10.95
C ASP A 143 14.68 -3.07 -10.27
N GLU A 144 13.67 -3.14 -9.39
CA GLU A 144 13.32 -2.05 -8.49
C GLU A 144 14.30 -1.98 -7.31
N ILE A 145 14.68 -0.77 -6.91
CA ILE A 145 15.45 -0.54 -5.68
C ILE A 145 14.53 -0.73 -4.46
N ALA A 146 14.63 -1.89 -3.82
CA ALA A 146 13.72 -2.31 -2.74
C ALA A 146 13.86 -1.55 -1.41
N ALA A 147 15.02 -0.95 -1.14
CA ALA A 147 15.32 -0.16 0.05
C ALA A 147 16.55 0.73 -0.20
N ASP A 148 16.69 1.79 0.60
CA ASP A 148 17.88 2.61 0.62
C ASP A 148 19.11 1.82 1.08
N GLY A 149 20.27 2.12 0.51
CA GLY A 149 21.51 1.41 0.83
C GLY A 149 22.76 2.07 0.29
N GLN A 150 23.88 1.38 0.46
CA GLN A 150 25.18 1.79 -0.06
C GLN A 150 25.64 0.80 -1.14
N VAL A 151 26.10 1.34 -2.28
CA VAL A 151 26.67 0.52 -3.36
C VAL A 151 28.02 -0.04 -2.90
N LEU A 152 28.12 -1.36 -2.82
CA LEU A 152 29.38 -2.06 -2.49
C LEU A 152 30.22 -2.36 -3.73
N GLU A 153 29.58 -2.75 -4.82
CA GLU A 153 30.19 -3.09 -6.09
C GLU A 153 29.20 -2.80 -7.23
N ALA A 154 29.69 -2.30 -8.37
CA ALA A 154 28.86 -1.94 -9.51
C ALA A 154 29.63 -2.14 -10.82
N VAL A 155 28.91 -2.54 -11.86
CA VAL A 155 29.40 -2.60 -13.24
C VAL A 155 28.40 -1.87 -14.12
N SER A 156 28.80 -0.73 -14.69
CA SER A 156 27.95 0.09 -15.56
C SER A 156 26.60 0.48 -14.92
N LEU A 157 26.59 0.74 -13.61
CA LEU A 157 25.38 1.15 -12.89
C LEU A 157 24.90 2.52 -13.39
N GLN A 158 23.63 2.56 -13.78
CA GLN A 158 22.89 3.78 -14.12
C GLN A 158 21.51 3.68 -13.44
N VAL A 159 21.12 4.70 -12.70
CA VAL A 159 19.89 4.78 -11.90
C VAL A 159 19.10 5.99 -12.34
#